data_AF-A0A7S3MV81-F1
#
_entry.id   AF-A0A7S3MV81-F1
#
_cell.length_a   1.000
_cell.length_b   1.000
_cell.length_c   1.000
_cell.angle_alpha   90.00
_cell.angle_beta   90.00
_cell.angle_gamma   90.00
#
_symmetry.space_group_name_H-M   'P 1'
#
loop_
_entity.id
_entity.type
_entity.pdbx_description
1 polymer ?
#
loop_
_entity_poly.entity_id
_entity_poly.type
_entity_poly.pdbx_seq_one_letter_code
_entity_poly.pdbx_strand_id
1 'polypeptide(L)'
;MTSVSAVTYATEQLGLTDQTTFLLLDLRDPEDYDFWRIKDSINYPAANIARDKIIPELYRFKNKADKLIIVYMNDERKGTQAANLLTEKGYDNVFLLSGGIEQFNEEFHKMVEGRNVPRPRRQIEEEEQRKKMEKSQQIKMRSQQKKMDKF
;
A
#
# COMPACT_ATOMS: atom_id res chain seq x y z
N MET A 1 -37.35 -4.76 2.32
CA MET A 1 -37.01 -5.93 1.47
C MET A 1 -35.92 -5.50 0.53
N THR A 2 -34.67 -5.83 0.84
CA THR A 2 -33.52 -5.50 -0.02
C THR A 2 -33.39 -6.59 -1.07
N SER A 3 -33.54 -6.24 -2.36
CA SER A 3 -33.24 -7.19 -3.43
C SER A 3 -31.73 -7.38 -3.49
N VAL A 4 -31.28 -8.60 -3.20
CA VAL A 4 -29.86 -8.95 -3.27
C VAL A 4 -29.57 -9.37 -4.71
N SER A 5 -28.65 -8.66 -5.36
CA SER A 5 -28.20 -8.98 -6.71
C SER A 5 -26.91 -9.80 -6.66
N ALA A 6 -26.60 -10.57 -7.70
CA ALA A 6 -25.38 -11.40 -7.75
C ALA A 6 -24.07 -10.60 -7.56
N VAL A 7 -24.08 -9.29 -7.83
CA VAL A 7 -22.96 -8.36 -7.61
C VAL A 7 -22.66 -8.15 -6.12
N THR A 8 -23.66 -8.33 -5.25
CA THR A 8 -23.52 -8.18 -3.80
C THR A 8 -22.70 -9.32 -3.18
N TYR A 9 -22.81 -10.55 -3.69
CA TYR A 9 -22.10 -11.72 -3.13
C TYR A 9 -20.57 -11.64 -3.28
N ALA A 10 -20.10 -11.19 -4.45
CA ALA A 10 -18.66 -11.03 -4.72
C ALA A 10 -18.04 -9.91 -3.89
N THR A 11 -18.82 -8.87 -3.59
CA THR A 11 -18.38 -7.72 -2.78
C THR A 11 -18.40 -8.00 -1.28
N GLU A 12 -19.31 -8.86 -0.80
CA GLU A 12 -19.31 -9.35 0.58
C GLU A 12 -18.06 -10.16 0.92
N GLN A 13 -17.55 -10.98 -0.02
CA GLN A 13 -16.27 -11.70 0.15
C GLN A 13 -15.06 -10.76 0.28
N LEU A 14 -15.16 -9.54 -0.26
CA LEU A 14 -14.15 -8.48 -0.15
C LEU A 14 -14.43 -7.52 1.03
N GLY A 15 -15.48 -7.76 1.82
CA GLY A 15 -15.88 -6.88 2.92
C GLY A 15 -16.41 -5.50 2.48
N LEU A 16 -16.71 -5.32 1.19
CA LEU A 16 -17.25 -4.07 0.66
C LEU A 16 -18.75 -3.98 0.92
N THR A 17 -19.11 -3.18 1.93
CA THR A 17 -20.49 -2.93 2.32
C THR A 17 -20.96 -1.58 1.78
N ASP A 18 -22.25 -1.27 1.97
CA ASP A 18 -22.76 0.06 1.63
C ASP A 18 -22.10 1.17 2.46
N GLN A 19 -21.63 0.85 3.67
CA GLN A 19 -20.90 1.75 4.57
C GLN A 19 -19.44 1.96 4.16
N THR A 20 -18.92 1.21 3.18
CA THR A 20 -17.54 1.39 2.72
C THR A 20 -17.43 2.69 1.93
N THR A 21 -16.56 3.59 2.40
CA THR A 21 -16.38 4.95 1.88
C THR A 21 -15.21 5.06 0.89
N PHE A 22 -14.34 4.06 0.78
CA PHE A 22 -13.27 4.06 -0.21
C PHE A 22 -13.02 2.68 -0.83
N LEU A 23 -12.55 2.70 -2.06
CA LEU A 23 -12.09 1.53 -2.81
C LEU A 23 -10.60 1.75 -3.07
N LEU A 24 -9.75 0.83 -2.61
CA LEU A 24 -8.31 0.92 -2.83
C LEU A 24 -7.89 -0.05 -3.95
N LEU A 25 -7.34 0.49 -5.04
CA LEU A 25 -6.95 -0.27 -6.22
C LEU A 25 -5.43 -0.27 -6.39
N ASP A 26 -4.86 -1.47 -6.41
CA ASP A 26 -3.47 -1.68 -6.77
C ASP A 26 -3.35 -1.83 -8.29
N LEU A 27 -2.72 -0.86 -8.94
CA LEU A 27 -2.62 -0.83 -10.40
C LEU A 27 -1.43 -1.63 -10.97
N ARG A 28 -0.70 -2.35 -10.12
CA ARG A 28 0.46 -3.16 -10.52
C ARG A 28 0.03 -4.50 -11.09
N ASP A 29 0.98 -5.21 -11.67
CA ASP A 29 0.74 -6.54 -12.18
C ASP A 29 0.44 -7.54 -11.04
N PRO A 30 -0.32 -8.61 -11.31
CA PRO A 30 -0.71 -9.57 -10.27
C PRO A 30 0.46 -10.17 -9.50
N GLU A 31 1.60 -10.37 -10.17
CA GLU A 31 2.80 -10.93 -9.56
C GLU A 31 3.36 -10.01 -8.46
N ASP A 32 3.38 -8.69 -8.69
CA ASP A 32 3.83 -7.70 -7.72
C ASP A 32 2.86 -7.62 -6.54
N TYR A 33 1.56 -7.63 -6.82
CA TYR A 33 0.50 -7.64 -5.82
C TYR A 33 0.54 -8.87 -4.91
N ASP A 34 0.85 -10.04 -5.47
CA ASP A 34 1.02 -11.30 -4.74
C ASP A 34 2.35 -11.38 -3.98
N PHE A 35 3.35 -10.60 -4.41
CA PHE A 35 4.59 -10.49 -3.67
C PHE A 35 4.38 -9.69 -2.38
N TRP A 36 3.74 -8.53 -2.49
CA TRP A 36 3.28 -7.70 -1.37
C TRP A 36 2.37 -6.57 -1.83
N ARG A 37 1.53 -6.04 -0.94
CA ARG A 37 0.48 -5.06 -1.26
C ARG A 37 0.04 -4.29 -0.01
N ILE A 38 -0.76 -3.24 -0.19
CA ILE A 38 -1.52 -2.63 0.90
C ILE A 38 -2.70 -3.55 1.26
N LYS A 39 -2.96 -3.73 2.56
CA LYS A 39 -4.10 -4.52 3.04
C LYS A 39 -5.41 -3.98 2.49
N ASP A 40 -6.35 -4.88 2.25
CA ASP A 40 -7.70 -4.60 1.74
C ASP A 40 -7.74 -3.90 0.36
N SER A 41 -6.61 -3.80 -0.33
CA SER A 41 -6.57 -3.36 -1.73
C SER A 41 -7.06 -4.46 -2.67
N ILE A 42 -7.52 -4.08 -3.86
CA ILE A 42 -7.90 -4.99 -4.93
C ILE A 42 -6.90 -4.82 -6.07
N ASN A 43 -6.34 -5.94 -6.56
CA ASN A 43 -5.51 -5.89 -7.75
C ASN A 43 -6.35 -5.52 -8.99
N TYR A 44 -6.01 -4.39 -9.59
CA TYR A 44 -6.65 -3.87 -10.79
C TYR A 44 -5.58 -3.31 -11.74
N PRO A 45 -4.80 -4.17 -12.42
CA PRO A 45 -3.66 -3.74 -13.23
C PRO A 45 -4.01 -2.61 -14.19
N ALA A 46 -3.16 -1.60 -14.33
CA ALA A 46 -3.43 -0.41 -15.14
C ALA A 46 -3.86 -0.72 -16.59
N ALA A 47 -3.34 -1.82 -17.15
CA ALA A 47 -3.70 -2.30 -18.48
C ALA A 47 -5.18 -2.69 -18.62
N ASN A 48 -5.88 -2.97 -17.52
CA ASN A 48 -7.32 -3.21 -17.52
C ASN A 48 -8.13 -1.94 -17.78
N ILE A 49 -7.65 -0.79 -17.32
CA ILE A 49 -8.27 0.51 -17.60
C ILE A 49 -8.26 0.76 -19.10
N ALA A 50 -7.09 0.62 -19.74
CA ALA A 50 -6.92 0.85 -21.18
C ALA A 50 -7.75 -0.11 -22.06
N ARG A 51 -8.04 -1.32 -21.57
CA ARG A 51 -8.82 -2.34 -22.27
C ARG A 51 -10.31 -2.33 -21.91
N ASP A 52 -10.79 -1.34 -21.15
CA ASP A 52 -12.17 -1.26 -20.68
C ASP A 52 -12.63 -2.50 -19.88
N LYS A 53 -11.69 -3.18 -19.22
CA LYS A 53 -11.99 -4.27 -18.30
C LYS A 53 -12.32 -3.67 -16.94
N ILE A 54 -13.58 -3.32 -16.72
CA ILE A 54 -14.06 -2.70 -15.48
C ILE A 54 -14.55 -3.77 -14.50
N ILE A 55 -14.16 -3.64 -13.22
CA ILE A 55 -14.63 -4.51 -12.15
C ILE A 55 -15.95 -4.00 -11.56
N PRO A 56 -16.87 -4.87 -11.08
CA PRO A 56 -18.17 -4.47 -10.54
C PRO A 56 -18.12 -3.39 -9.45
N GLU A 57 -17.07 -3.42 -8.63
CA GLU A 57 -16.82 -2.51 -7.51
C GLU A 57 -16.73 -1.05 -7.99
N LEU A 58 -16.06 -0.81 -9.13
CA LEU A 58 -15.93 0.52 -9.71
C LEU A 58 -17.28 1.15 -10.02
N TYR A 59 -18.28 0.38 -10.46
CA TYR A 59 -19.62 0.91 -10.72
C TYR A 59 -20.34 1.36 -9.45
N ARG A 60 -20.10 0.70 -8.31
CA ARG A 60 -20.69 1.08 -7.01
C ARG A 60 -20.11 2.38 -6.47
N PHE A 61 -18.86 2.66 -6.82
CA PHE A 61 -18.12 3.83 -6.35
C PHE A 61 -18.18 5.01 -7.31
N LYS A 62 -18.38 4.79 -8.61
CA LYS A 62 -18.34 5.83 -9.65
C LYS A 62 -19.20 7.05 -9.30
N ASN A 63 -18.53 8.19 -9.14
CA ASN A 63 -19.11 9.53 -8.94
C ASN A 63 -20.14 9.59 -7.80
N LYS A 64 -19.97 8.77 -6.76
CA LYS A 64 -20.76 8.86 -5.52
C LYS A 64 -20.11 9.88 -4.59
N ALA A 65 -20.92 10.79 -4.04
CA ALA A 65 -20.43 11.91 -3.24
C ALA A 65 -19.73 11.49 -1.93
N ASP A 66 -20.09 10.32 -1.40
CA ASP A 66 -19.60 9.73 -0.15
C ASP A 66 -18.57 8.61 -0.38
N LYS A 67 -18.12 8.42 -1.62
CA LYS A 67 -17.18 7.35 -1.97
C LYS A 67 -15.95 7.85 -2.71
N LEU A 68 -14.81 7.23 -2.41
CA LEU A 68 -13.51 7.54 -3.02
C LEU A 68 -12.99 6.32 -3.78
N ILE A 69 -12.45 6.52 -4.97
CA ILE A 69 -11.66 5.51 -5.67
C ILE A 69 -10.19 5.91 -5.53
N ILE A 70 -9.45 5.22 -4.69
CA ILE A 70 -8.03 5.49 -4.44
C ILE A 70 -7.23 4.48 -5.25
N VAL A 71 -6.33 4.95 -6.10
CA VAL A 71 -5.44 4.12 -6.90
C VAL A 71 -4.00 4.30 -6.44
N TYR A 72 -3.19 3.24 -6.51
CA TYR A 72 -1.76 3.35 -6.26
C TYR A 72 -0.94 2.49 -7.22
N MET A 73 0.34 2.81 -7.30
CA MET A 73 1.32 2.12 -8.15
C MET A 73 2.71 2.21 -7.49
N ASN A 74 3.74 1.62 -8.13
CA ASN A 74 5.15 1.85 -7.73
C ASN A 74 5.68 3.17 -8.31
N ASP A 75 5.27 3.53 -9.52
CA ASP A 75 5.77 4.69 -10.27
C ASP A 75 4.70 5.79 -10.32
N GLU A 76 5.02 6.96 -9.76
CA GLU A 76 4.10 8.10 -9.67
C GLU A 76 3.63 8.61 -11.04
N ARG A 77 4.51 8.58 -12.06
CA ARG A 77 4.18 9.07 -13.40
C ARG A 77 3.18 8.14 -14.08
N LYS A 78 3.40 6.83 -13.99
CA LYS A 78 2.44 5.82 -14.47
C LYS A 78 1.13 5.89 -13.67
N GLY A 79 1.22 6.06 -12.35
CA GLY A 79 0.10 6.33 -11.44
C GLY A 79 -0.79 7.46 -11.94
N THR A 80 -0.18 8.62 -12.20
CA THR A 80 -0.86 9.82 -12.71
C THR A 80 -1.53 9.55 -14.06
N GLN A 81 -0.84 8.88 -14.99
CA GLN A 81 -1.41 8.53 -16.29
C GLN A 81 -2.64 7.62 -16.17
N ALA A 82 -2.58 6.62 -15.28
CA ALA A 82 -3.70 5.72 -15.06
C ALA A 82 -4.90 6.41 -14.38
N ALA A 83 -4.65 7.28 -13.40
CA ALA A 83 -5.67 8.10 -12.78
C ALA A 83 -6.36 9.01 -13.80
N ASN A 84 -5.58 9.70 -14.65
CA ASN A 84 -6.11 10.53 -15.73
C ASN A 84 -6.97 9.73 -16.71
N LEU A 85 -6.54 8.51 -17.08
CA LEU A 85 -7.30 7.65 -17.98
C LEU A 85 -8.65 7.21 -17.35
N LEU A 86 -8.70 6.98 -16.04
CA LEU A 86 -9.96 6.74 -15.33
C LEU A 86 -10.87 7.98 -15.36
N THR A 87 -10.30 9.17 -15.14
CA THR A 87 -11.04 10.44 -15.26
C THR A 87 -11.60 10.65 -16.67
N GLU A 88 -10.80 10.38 -17.71
CA GLU A 88 -11.24 10.43 -19.12
C GLU A 88 -12.38 9.43 -19.40
N LYS A 89 -12.45 8.32 -18.66
CA LYS A 89 -13.55 7.34 -18.69
C LYS A 89 -14.73 7.72 -17.77
N GLY A 90 -14.72 8.93 -17.23
CA GLY A 90 -15.79 9.56 -16.47
C GLY A 90 -15.84 9.17 -14.98
N TYR A 91 -14.72 8.73 -14.40
CA TYR A 91 -14.59 8.54 -12.96
C TYR A 91 -13.97 9.78 -12.32
N ASP A 92 -14.81 10.67 -11.80
CA ASP A 92 -14.40 11.98 -11.29
C ASP A 92 -13.93 11.92 -9.82
N ASN A 93 -14.31 10.88 -9.09
CA ASN A 93 -13.94 10.65 -7.70
C ASN A 93 -12.71 9.74 -7.53
N VAL A 94 -11.75 9.86 -8.45
CA VAL A 94 -10.48 9.10 -8.46
C VAL A 94 -9.35 9.92 -7.85
N PHE A 95 -8.58 9.29 -6.98
CA PHE A 95 -7.47 9.89 -6.25
C PHE A 95 -6.24 8.99 -6.36
N LEU A 96 -5.08 9.56 -6.69
CA LEU A 96 -3.80 8.85 -6.67
C LEU A 96 -3.21 8.91 -5.27
N LEU A 97 -2.78 7.76 -4.73
CA LEU A 97 -1.97 7.69 -3.52
C LEU A 97 -0.55 8.19 -3.83
N SER A 98 -0.27 9.42 -3.43
CA SER A 98 1.04 10.05 -3.64
C SER A 98 2.17 9.27 -2.96
N GLY A 99 3.29 9.11 -3.67
CA GLY A 99 4.44 8.35 -3.20
C GLY A 99 4.30 6.84 -3.38
N GLY A 100 3.14 6.38 -3.85
CA GLY A 100 2.87 4.99 -4.14
C GLY A 100 2.99 4.08 -2.91
N ILE A 101 3.15 2.78 -3.19
CA ILE A 101 3.23 1.76 -2.14
C ILE A 101 4.52 1.84 -1.32
N GLU A 102 5.62 2.31 -1.90
CA GLU A 102 6.91 2.42 -1.20
C GLU A 102 6.86 3.46 -0.08
N GLN A 103 6.38 4.68 -0.37
CA GLN A 103 6.22 5.69 0.66
C GLN A 103 5.17 5.27 1.69
N PHE A 104 4.07 4.67 1.25
CA PHE A 104 3.07 4.14 2.17
C PHE A 104 3.66 3.12 3.15
N ASN A 105 4.56 2.25 2.70
CA ASN A 105 5.24 1.28 3.56
C ASN A 105 6.17 1.93 4.59
N GLU A 106 6.88 2.99 4.20
CA GLU A 106 7.75 3.74 5.13
C GLU A 106 6.95 4.31 6.33
N GLU A 107 5.74 4.79 6.07
CA GLU A 107 4.88 5.43 7.08
C GLU A 107 3.97 4.44 7.80
N PHE A 108 3.42 3.46 7.09
CA PHE A 108 2.36 2.56 7.55
C PHE A 108 2.69 1.07 7.35
N HIS A 109 3.91 0.65 7.71
CA HIS A 109 4.38 -0.73 7.55
C HIS A 109 3.43 -1.84 8.07
N LYS A 110 2.62 -1.56 9.09
CA LYS A 110 1.64 -2.55 9.63
C LYS A 110 0.42 -2.76 8.73
N MET A 111 0.21 -1.87 7.76
CA MET A 111 -0.92 -1.84 6.83
C MET A 111 -0.57 -2.44 5.47
N VAL A 112 0.62 -3.01 5.32
CA VAL A 112 1.01 -3.79 4.15
C VAL A 112 1.12 -5.27 4.53
N GLU A 113 0.97 -6.14 3.53
CA GLU A 113 1.05 -7.59 3.68
C GLU A 113 1.67 -8.23 2.43
N GLY A 114 2.14 -9.47 2.54
CA GLY A 114 2.77 -10.17 1.43
C GLY A 114 3.70 -11.28 1.85
N ARG A 115 4.23 -12.00 0.85
CA ARG A 115 5.27 -13.02 1.04
C ARG A 115 6.60 -12.40 1.46
N ASN A 116 6.90 -11.21 0.95
CA ASN A 116 8.12 -10.49 1.27
C ASN A 116 7.90 -8.97 1.23
N VAL A 117 7.47 -8.43 2.36
CA VAL A 117 7.29 -6.98 2.53
C VAL A 117 8.65 -6.32 2.76
N PRO A 118 9.04 -5.33 1.95
CA PRO A 118 10.28 -4.58 2.18
C PRO A 118 10.27 -3.93 3.57
N ARG A 119 11.41 -3.96 4.26
CA ARG A 119 11.54 -3.23 5.53
C ARG A 119 11.67 -1.73 5.25
N PRO A 120 10.97 -0.87 6.02
CA PRO A 120 11.15 0.57 5.93
C PRO A 120 12.61 0.97 6.14
N ARG A 121 13.10 1.88 5.30
CA ARG A 121 14.45 2.49 5.41
C ARG A 121 14.68 3.06 6.80
N ARG A 122 13.66 3.72 7.36
CA ARG A 122 13.74 4.29 8.72
C ARG A 122 14.11 3.24 9.78
N GLN A 123 13.55 2.04 9.69
CA GLN A 123 13.85 0.95 10.63
C GLN A 123 15.26 0.39 10.43
N ILE A 124 15.69 0.27 9.18
CA ILE A 124 17.04 -0.21 8.83
C ILE A 124 18.08 0.77 9.41
N GLU A 125 17.90 2.07 9.18
CA GLU A 125 18.79 3.13 9.67
C GLU A 125 18.85 3.17 11.21
N GLU A 126 17.71 3.07 11.89
CA GLU A 126 17.64 3.01 13.36
C GLU A 126 18.39 1.79 13.92
N GLU A 127 18.22 0.62 13.30
CA GLU A 127 18.90 -0.61 13.71
C GLU A 127 20.42 -0.51 13.51
N GLU A 128 20.88 0.04 12.38
CA GLU A 128 22.30 0.26 12.11
C GLU A 128 22.93 1.23 13.10
N GLN A 129 22.25 2.34 13.40
CA GLN A 129 22.72 3.32 14.38
C GLN A 129 22.81 2.70 15.77
N ARG A 130 21.80 1.92 16.17
CA ARG A 130 21.80 1.19 17.44
C ARG A 130 22.97 0.22 17.55
N LYS A 131 23.22 -0.60 16.52
CA LYS A 131 24.36 -1.53 16.48
C LYS A 131 25.71 -0.80 16.58
N LYS A 132 25.86 0.34 15.91
CA LYS A 132 27.07 1.18 15.99
C LYS A 132 27.29 1.73 17.41
N MET A 133 26.22 2.17 18.08
CA MET A 133 26.28 2.65 19.46
C MET A 133 26.65 1.53 20.45
N GLU A 134 25.99 0.37 20.35
CA GLU A 134 26.27 -0.79 21.21
C GLU A 134 27.73 -1.28 21.07
N LYS A 135 28.23 -1.38 19.83
CA LYS A 135 29.64 -1.74 19.55
C LYS A 135 30.61 -0.71 20.17
N SER A 136 30.30 0.57 20.05
CA SER A 136 31.11 1.65 20.62
C SER A 136 31.13 1.62 22.15
N GLN A 137 29.98 1.34 22.79
CA GLN A 137 29.88 1.16 24.24
C GLN A 137 30.67 -0.06 24.73
N GLN A 138 30.58 -1.18 24.01
CA GLN A 138 31.30 -2.40 24.36
C GLN A 138 32.83 -2.23 24.28
N ILE A 139 33.32 -1.50 23.27
CA ILE A 139 34.75 -1.17 23.14
C ILE A 139 35.20 -0.29 24.33
N LYS A 140 34.40 0.72 24.71
CA LYS A 140 34.70 1.58 25.86
C LYS A 140 34.74 0.80 27.17
N MET A 141 33.77 -0.08 27.43
CA MET A 141 33.74 -0.93 28.62
C MET A 141 34.94 -1.88 28.69
N ARG A 142 35.29 -2.56 27.59
CA ARG A 142 36.47 -3.43 27.54
C ARG A 142 37.77 -2.67 27.81
N SER A 143 37.88 -1.44 27.32
CA SER A 143 39.04 -0.57 27.59
C SER A 143 39.11 -0.15 29.05
N GLN A 144 37.98 0.16 29.69
CA GLN A 144 37.92 0.50 31.11
C GLN A 144 38.26 -0.70 32.01
N GLN A 145 37.70 -1.89 31.73
CA GLN A 145 38.01 -3.11 32.49
C GLN A 145 39.52 -3.41 32.46
N LYS A 146 40.13 -3.37 31.27
CA LYS A 146 41.59 -3.56 31.13
C LYS A 146 42.43 -2.54 31.88
N LYS A 147 41.93 -1.32 32.07
CA LYS A 147 42.62 -0.31 32.90
C LYS A 147 42.49 -0.63 34.38
N MET A 148 41.34 -1.12 34.82
CA MET A 148 41.11 -1.52 36.22
C MET A 148 41.92 -2.74 36.62
N ASP A 149 42.04 -3.75 35.75
CA ASP A 149 42.79 -4.99 36.03
C ASP A 149 44.33 -4.77 36.09
N LYS A 150 44.82 -3.58 35.77
CA LYS A 150 46.26 -3.23 35.73
C LYS A 150 46.74 -2.47 36.98
N PHE A 151 45.84 -2.18 37.92
CA PHE A 151 46.12 -1.62 39.24
C PHE A 151 45.77 -2.65 40.33
#